data_AF-U5DK60-F1
#
_entry.id   AF-U5DK60-F1
#
_cell.length_a   1.000
_cell.length_b   1.000
_cell.length_c   1.000
_cell.angle_alpha   90.00
_cell.angle_beta   90.00
_cell.angle_gamma   90.00
#
_symmetry.space_group_name_H-M   'P 1'
#
loop_
_entity.id
_entity.type
_entity.pdbx_description
1 polymer ?
#
loop_
_entity_poly.entity_id
_entity_poly.type
_entity_poly.pdbx_seq_one_letter_code
_entity_poly.pdbx_strand_id
1 'polypeptide(L)'
;MRAMRKWFRRWPISAIAIVLALMLVACGSGTPPLGFAPGKGLVRQAIALQLQLTGDRLARQLDAERPAAIVRRVRIRDMEPVYVASLPTYHVRGTFALKLDLPQQPVEQTNNDFDLYLQRQSEGKTWLLLSRQTADSENEAQWTSYLLKPF
;
A
#
# COMPACT_ATOMS: atom_id res chain seq x y z
N MET A 1 60.89 3.60 -28.54
CA MET A 1 60.24 3.05 -27.32
C MET A 1 59.16 4.00 -26.78
N ARG A 2 57.93 4.05 -27.36
CA ARG A 2 56.82 4.87 -26.80
C ARG A 2 55.41 4.24 -26.93
N ALA A 3 55.30 3.01 -27.42
CA ALA A 3 53.99 2.37 -27.66
C ALA A 3 53.53 1.43 -26.53
N MET A 4 54.46 0.83 -25.76
CA MET A 4 54.12 -0.21 -24.78
C MET A 4 53.57 0.29 -23.43
N ARG A 5 53.68 1.59 -23.11
CA ARG A 5 53.28 2.13 -21.79
C ARG A 5 51.77 2.42 -21.68
N LYS A 6 51.02 2.43 -22.80
CA LYS A 6 49.58 2.70 -22.80
C LYS A 6 48.71 1.46 -22.55
N TRP A 7 49.28 0.26 -22.71
CA TRP A 7 48.53 -0.99 -22.55
C TRP A 7 48.35 -1.37 -21.07
N PHE A 8 49.39 -1.15 -20.25
CA PHE A 8 49.36 -1.45 -18.81
C PHE A 8 48.50 -0.48 -17.98
N ARG A 9 48.16 0.71 -18.52
CA ARG A 9 47.34 1.74 -17.84
C ARG A 9 45.84 1.66 -18.17
N ARG A 10 45.44 0.79 -19.09
CA ARG A 10 44.02 0.60 -19.49
C ARG A 10 43.34 -0.55 -18.76
N TRP A 11 44.12 -1.53 -18.30
CA TRP A 11 43.66 -2.66 -17.49
C TRP A 11 42.96 -2.28 -16.17
N PRO A 12 43.50 -1.36 -15.33
CA PRO A 12 42.83 -1.05 -14.06
C PRO A 12 41.55 -0.24 -14.26
N ILE A 13 41.48 0.61 -15.29
CA ILE A 13 40.29 1.43 -15.60
C ILE A 13 39.14 0.53 -16.07
N SER A 14 39.44 -0.47 -16.89
CA SER A 14 38.43 -1.43 -17.36
C SER A 14 37.93 -2.33 -16.23
N ALA A 15 38.80 -2.73 -15.30
CA ALA A 15 38.41 -3.49 -14.11
C ALA A 15 37.50 -2.67 -13.18
N ILE A 16 37.83 -1.39 -12.95
CA ILE A 16 36.99 -0.48 -12.15
C ILE A 16 35.62 -0.27 -12.83
N ALA A 17 35.58 -0.11 -14.16
CA ALA A 17 34.33 0.04 -14.89
C ALA A 17 33.43 -1.21 -14.80
N ILE A 18 34.01 -2.41 -14.82
CA ILE A 18 33.27 -3.67 -14.64
C ILE A 18 32.75 -3.81 -13.21
N VAL A 19 33.55 -3.44 -12.20
CA VAL A 19 33.12 -3.45 -10.79
C VAL A 19 32.01 -2.41 -10.55
N LEU A 20 32.12 -1.21 -11.15
CA LEU A 20 31.04 -0.21 -11.11
C LEU A 20 29.78 -0.73 -11.80
N ALA A 21 29.92 -1.36 -12.98
CA ALA A 21 28.79 -1.94 -13.71
C ALA A 21 28.10 -3.05 -12.92
N LEU A 22 28.86 -3.88 -12.18
CA LEU A 22 28.31 -4.90 -11.27
C LEU A 22 27.57 -4.28 -10.08
N MET A 23 28.03 -3.14 -9.54
CA MET A 23 27.29 -2.41 -8.50
C MET A 23 25.99 -1.76 -9.00
N LEU A 24 25.89 -1.42 -10.30
CA LEU A 24 24.65 -0.90 -10.88
C LEU A 24 23.56 -1.97 -11.06
N VAL A 25 23.88 -3.26 -10.96
CA VAL A 25 22.90 -4.36 -11.03
C VAL A 25 22.17 -4.57 -9.69
N ALA A 26 22.47 -3.81 -8.64
CA ALA A 26 21.68 -3.79 -7.40
C ALA A 26 20.32 -3.06 -7.54
N CYS A 27 19.80 -2.94 -8.77
CA CYS A 27 18.50 -2.36 -9.04
C CYS A 27 17.46 -3.49 -8.98
N GLY A 28 16.70 -3.60 -7.88
CA GLY A 28 15.51 -4.46 -7.90
C GLY A 28 14.90 -4.94 -6.58
N SER A 29 15.48 -4.63 -5.42
CA SER A 29 14.92 -5.11 -4.13
C SER A 29 14.81 -4.03 -3.05
N GLY A 30 14.92 -2.76 -3.41
CA GLY A 30 14.70 -1.67 -2.46
C GLY A 30 13.20 -1.52 -2.19
N THR A 31 12.76 -1.63 -0.95
CA THR A 31 11.37 -1.33 -0.56
C THR A 31 10.97 0.09 -0.98
N PRO A 32 9.68 0.36 -1.28
CA PRO A 32 9.23 1.71 -1.61
C PRO A 32 9.68 2.76 -0.59
N PRO A 33 10.08 3.97 -1.02
CA PRO A 33 10.57 4.99 -0.10
C PRO A 33 9.41 5.54 0.75
N LEU A 34 9.60 5.54 2.08
CA LEU A 34 8.63 6.02 3.07
C LEU A 34 8.19 7.48 2.87
N GLY A 35 8.98 8.31 2.16
CA GLY A 35 8.62 9.68 1.82
C GLY A 35 7.35 9.81 0.96
N PHE A 36 6.92 8.72 0.33
CA PHE A 36 5.69 8.66 -0.47
C PHE A 36 4.57 7.87 0.20
N ALA A 37 4.69 7.60 1.50
CA ALA A 37 3.73 6.81 2.23
C ALA A 37 2.38 7.53 2.40
N PRO A 38 1.26 6.79 2.54
CA PRO A 38 -0.05 7.38 2.63
C PRO A 38 -0.24 8.17 3.95
N GLY A 39 -0.78 9.38 3.84
CA GLY A 39 -1.13 10.19 5.01
C GLY A 39 -2.35 9.65 5.77
N LYS A 40 -2.51 10.06 7.03
CA LYS A 40 -3.64 9.66 7.89
C LYS A 40 -5.03 9.96 7.28
N GLY A 41 -5.14 11.04 6.49
CA GLY A 41 -6.38 11.39 5.79
C GLY A 41 -6.77 10.33 4.76
N LEU A 42 -5.80 9.83 4.00
CA LEU A 42 -6.01 8.78 3.01
C LEU A 42 -6.35 7.44 3.67
N VAL A 43 -5.65 7.10 4.75
CA VAL A 43 -5.97 5.91 5.55
C VAL A 43 -7.41 5.98 6.07
N ARG A 44 -7.85 7.13 6.59
CA ARG A 44 -9.25 7.32 7.03
C ARG A 44 -10.25 7.09 5.90
N GLN A 45 -9.96 7.63 4.71
CA GLN A 45 -10.81 7.47 3.54
C GLN A 45 -10.89 6.00 3.09
N ALA A 46 -9.77 5.28 3.12
CA ALA A 46 -9.73 3.86 2.80
C ALA A 46 -10.55 3.03 3.81
N ILE A 47 -10.43 3.30 5.12
CA ILE A 47 -11.28 2.68 6.15
C ILE A 47 -12.76 2.96 5.87
N ALA A 48 -13.11 4.22 5.57
CA ALA A 48 -14.49 4.59 5.27
C ALA A 48 -15.03 3.86 4.03
N LEU A 49 -14.22 3.72 2.97
CA LEU A 49 -14.60 2.96 1.78
C LEU A 49 -14.80 1.47 2.10
N GLN A 50 -13.92 0.85 2.88
CA GLN A 50 -14.07 -0.55 3.28
C GLN A 50 -15.33 -0.77 4.12
N LEU A 51 -15.64 0.15 5.05
CA LEU A 51 -16.87 0.11 5.83
C LEU A 51 -18.11 0.29 4.94
N GLN A 52 -18.04 1.16 3.94
CA GLN A 52 -19.10 1.29 2.94
C GLN A 52 -19.31 -0.03 2.21
N LEU A 53 -18.27 -0.58 1.56
CA LEU A 53 -18.36 -1.86 0.84
C LEU A 53 -18.93 -3.00 1.70
N THR A 54 -18.53 -3.05 2.98
CA THR A 54 -19.04 -4.03 3.94
C THR A 54 -20.50 -3.77 4.30
N GLY A 55 -20.85 -2.51 4.57
CA GLY A 55 -22.23 -2.08 4.84
C GLY A 55 -23.17 -2.36 3.67
N ASP A 56 -22.76 -2.11 2.42
CA ASP A 56 -23.52 -2.42 1.20
C ASP A 56 -23.79 -3.92 1.06
N ARG A 57 -22.83 -4.76 1.46
CA ARG A 57 -23.00 -6.22 1.43
C ARG A 57 -23.98 -6.65 2.52
N LEU A 58 -23.80 -6.18 3.75
CA LEU A 58 -24.66 -6.55 4.88
C LEU A 58 -26.11 -6.06 4.70
N ALA A 59 -26.29 -4.82 4.25
CA ALA A 59 -27.60 -4.24 3.95
C ALA A 59 -28.39 -5.10 2.95
N ARG A 60 -27.74 -5.55 1.87
CA ARG A 60 -28.36 -6.45 0.88
C ARG A 60 -28.71 -7.83 1.44
N GLN A 61 -27.90 -8.37 2.35
CA GLN A 61 -28.14 -9.68 2.95
C GLN A 61 -29.27 -9.67 3.97
N LEU A 62 -29.45 -8.55 4.66
CA LEU A 62 -30.44 -8.38 5.72
C LEU A 62 -31.72 -7.69 5.25
N ASP A 63 -31.81 -7.32 3.97
CA ASP A 63 -32.88 -6.49 3.39
C ASP A 63 -33.14 -5.23 4.24
N ALA A 64 -32.05 -4.56 4.63
CA ALA A 64 -32.06 -3.44 5.56
C ALA A 64 -31.37 -2.22 4.95
N GLU A 65 -31.69 -1.04 5.49
CA GLU A 65 -30.97 0.18 5.12
C GLU A 65 -29.57 0.20 5.74
N ARG A 66 -28.60 0.76 5.00
CA ARG A 66 -27.21 0.86 5.46
C ARG A 66 -27.08 1.95 6.52
N PRO A 67 -26.54 1.66 7.72
CA PRO A 67 -26.29 2.67 8.72
C PRO A 67 -25.17 3.63 8.30
N ALA A 68 -25.26 4.89 8.73
CA ALA A 68 -24.18 5.85 8.53
C ALA A 68 -22.99 5.48 9.43
N ALA A 69 -21.78 5.45 8.84
CA ALA A 69 -20.55 5.09 9.53
C ALA A 69 -19.57 6.28 9.55
N ILE A 70 -19.16 6.69 10.76
CA ILE A 70 -18.24 7.81 10.96
C ILE A 70 -16.92 7.28 11.54
N VAL A 71 -15.84 7.41 10.76
CA VAL A 71 -14.48 7.03 11.15
C VAL A 71 -13.78 8.20 11.83
N ARG A 72 -13.30 8.00 13.06
CA ARG A 72 -12.62 9.00 13.88
C ARG A 72 -11.32 8.43 14.46
N ARG A 73 -10.44 9.32 14.95
CA ARG A 73 -9.23 8.96 15.73
C ARG A 73 -8.38 7.83 15.11
N VAL A 74 -8.11 7.91 13.81
CA VAL A 74 -7.23 6.95 13.12
C VAL A 74 -5.81 7.08 13.66
N ARG A 75 -5.28 5.98 14.18
CA ARG A 75 -3.90 5.83 14.65
C ARG A 75 -3.23 4.73 13.84
N ILE A 76 -2.18 5.09 13.11
CA ILE A 76 -1.33 4.14 12.41
C ILE A 76 -0.32 3.61 13.42
N ARG A 77 -0.24 2.29 13.56
CA ARG A 77 0.73 1.60 14.42
C ARG A 77 1.93 1.17 13.61
N ASP A 78 1.68 0.47 12.50
CA ASP A 78 2.70 -0.10 11.63
C ASP A 78 2.45 0.29 10.18
N MET A 79 3.53 0.45 9.44
CA MET A 79 3.50 0.75 8.02
C MET A 79 4.68 0.07 7.33
N GLU A 80 4.36 -0.90 6.49
CA GLU A 80 5.35 -1.72 5.81
C GLU A 80 5.28 -1.47 4.29
N PRO A 81 6.35 -0.93 3.68
CA PRO A 81 6.41 -0.71 2.25
C PRO A 81 6.71 -2.03 1.51
N VAL A 82 5.83 -2.41 0.59
CA VAL A 82 5.89 -3.64 -0.22
C VAL A 82 5.60 -3.34 -1.69
N TYR A 83 5.97 -4.23 -2.60
CA TYR A 83 5.52 -4.16 -3.99
C TYR A 83 4.40 -5.17 -4.23
N VAL A 84 3.32 -4.72 -4.86
CA VAL A 84 2.27 -5.58 -5.39
C VAL A 84 2.15 -5.27 -6.87
N ALA A 85 2.28 -6.28 -7.73
CA ALA A 85 2.29 -6.13 -9.18
C ALA A 85 3.26 -5.03 -9.67
N SER A 86 4.47 -5.00 -9.11
CA SER A 86 5.52 -4.00 -9.42
C SER A 86 5.17 -2.54 -9.09
N LEU A 87 4.09 -2.28 -8.37
CA LEU A 87 3.70 -0.94 -7.93
C LEU A 87 3.94 -0.74 -6.43
N PRO A 88 4.40 0.47 -6.02
CA PRO A 88 4.56 0.82 -4.60
C PRO A 88 3.28 0.62 -3.82
N THR A 89 3.32 -0.21 -2.79
CA THR A 89 2.19 -0.52 -1.92
C THR A 89 2.61 -0.39 -0.46
N TYR A 90 1.72 0.08 0.39
CA TYR A 90 1.97 0.22 1.82
C TYR A 90 0.95 -0.62 2.56
N HIS A 91 1.44 -1.62 3.30
CA HIS A 91 0.64 -2.37 4.25
C HIS A 91 0.57 -1.57 5.55
N VAL A 92 -0.60 -1.03 5.85
CA VAL A 92 -0.83 -0.10 6.96
C VAL A 92 -1.75 -0.76 7.97
N ARG A 93 -1.29 -0.82 9.22
CA ARG A 93 -2.03 -1.41 10.34
C ARG A 93 -2.17 -0.41 11.48
N GLY A 94 -3.25 -0.51 12.23
CA GLY A 94 -3.48 0.37 13.37
C GLY A 94 -4.89 0.29 13.89
N THR A 95 -5.35 1.38 14.53
CA THR A 95 -6.68 1.42 15.14
C THR A 95 -7.46 2.68 14.78
N PHE A 96 -8.78 2.60 14.91
CA PHE A 96 -9.69 3.72 14.70
C PHE A 96 -10.89 3.65 15.66
N ALA A 97 -11.56 4.78 15.83
CA ALA A 97 -12.86 4.84 16.47
C ALA A 97 -13.96 4.88 15.42
N LEU A 98 -15.03 4.12 15.64
CA LEU A 98 -16.20 4.03 14.78
C LEU A 98 -17.42 4.50 15.54
N LYS A 99 -18.23 5.34 14.89
CA LYS A 99 -19.60 5.60 15.30
C LYS A 99 -20.52 5.10 14.19
N LEU A 100 -21.48 4.26 14.56
CA LEU A 100 -22.54 3.77 13.69
C LEU A 100 -23.87 4.36 14.17
N ASP A 101 -24.56 5.04 13.27
CA ASP A 101 -25.91 5.54 13.54
C ASP A 101 -26.90 4.48 13.05
N LEU A 102 -27.34 3.60 13.95
CA LEU A 102 -28.38 2.60 13.67
C LEU A 102 -29.77 3.13 14.04
N PRO A 103 -30.85 2.61 13.42
CA PRO A 103 -32.22 3.08 13.68
C PRO A 103 -32.66 3.00 15.14
N GLN A 104 -32.23 1.96 15.86
CA GLN A 104 -32.65 1.75 17.26
C GLN A 104 -31.79 2.51 18.26
N GLN A 105 -30.46 2.52 18.06
CA GLN A 105 -29.53 3.23 18.93
C GLN A 105 -28.18 3.45 18.24
N PRO A 106 -27.49 4.58 18.50
CA PRO A 106 -26.13 4.76 18.04
C PRO A 106 -25.18 3.80 18.76
N VAL A 107 -24.22 3.27 18.03
CA VAL A 107 -23.15 2.40 18.58
C VAL A 107 -21.81 3.11 18.40
N GLU A 108 -21.07 3.23 19.49
CA GLU A 108 -19.72 3.78 19.47
C GLU A 108 -18.69 2.72 19.87
N GLN A 109 -17.66 2.57 19.05
CA GLN A 109 -16.54 1.67 19.26
C GLN A 109 -15.25 2.50 19.21
N THR A 110 -14.37 2.34 20.18
CA THR A 110 -13.25 3.27 20.39
C THR A 110 -11.90 2.74 19.90
N ASN A 111 -11.77 1.43 19.70
CA ASN A 111 -10.49 0.78 19.38
C ASN A 111 -10.68 -0.39 18.40
N ASN A 112 -11.17 -0.10 17.20
CA ASN A 112 -11.27 -1.08 16.13
C ASN A 112 -9.94 -1.19 15.39
N ASP A 113 -9.48 -2.39 15.15
CA ASP A 113 -8.28 -2.63 14.36
C ASP A 113 -8.57 -2.46 12.86
N PHE A 114 -7.56 -2.03 12.11
CA PHE A 114 -7.58 -2.05 10.65
C PHE A 114 -6.27 -2.64 10.10
N ASP A 115 -6.39 -3.27 8.93
CA ASP A 115 -5.30 -3.82 8.13
C ASP A 115 -5.61 -3.51 6.67
N LEU A 116 -4.78 -2.67 6.03
CA LEU A 116 -5.03 -2.13 4.70
C LEU A 116 -3.80 -2.23 3.82
N TYR A 117 -4.02 -2.49 2.54
CA TYR A 117 -2.99 -2.36 1.50
C TYR A 117 -3.32 -1.17 0.61
N LEU A 118 -2.44 -0.17 0.61
CA LEU A 118 -2.62 1.08 -0.14
C LEU A 118 -1.57 1.17 -1.24
N GLN A 119 -2.01 1.01 -2.48
CA GLN A 119 -1.14 1.03 -3.66
C GLN A 119 -1.17 2.39 -4.32
N ARG A 120 0.01 2.94 -4.58
CA ARG A 120 0.17 4.18 -5.33
C ARG A 120 0.33 3.85 -6.82
N GLN A 121 -0.45 4.52 -7.66
CA GLN A 121 -0.33 4.37 -9.11
C GLN A 121 0.93 5.05 -9.66
N SER A 122 1.35 4.66 -10.86
CA SER A 122 2.58 5.15 -11.52
C SER A 122 2.57 6.67 -11.74
N GLU A 123 1.40 7.27 -11.97
CA GLU A 123 1.26 8.73 -12.09
C GLU A 123 1.44 9.46 -10.75
N GLY A 124 1.43 8.72 -9.63
CA GLY A 124 1.74 9.22 -8.29
C GLY A 124 0.65 10.05 -7.63
N LYS A 125 -0.47 10.32 -8.31
CA LYS A 125 -1.59 11.15 -7.82
C LYS A 125 -2.75 10.33 -7.24
N THR A 126 -2.82 9.06 -7.64
CA THR A 126 -3.96 8.21 -7.38
C THR A 126 -3.57 7.04 -6.50
N TRP A 127 -4.50 6.65 -5.64
CA TRP A 127 -4.31 5.56 -4.70
C TRP A 127 -5.43 4.52 -4.86
N LEU A 128 -5.05 3.26 -4.78
CA LEU A 128 -5.96 2.13 -4.76
C LEU A 128 -5.93 1.48 -3.37
N LEU A 129 -7.10 1.18 -2.84
CA LEU A 129 -7.27 0.23 -1.75
C LEU A 129 -7.25 -1.18 -2.34
N LEU A 130 -6.29 -2.00 -1.94
CA LEU A 130 -6.24 -3.41 -2.32
C LEU A 130 -6.88 -4.27 -1.24
N SER A 131 -7.78 -5.15 -1.65
CA SER A 131 -8.39 -6.18 -0.83
C SER A 131 -7.89 -7.54 -1.31
N ARG A 132 -7.30 -8.33 -0.42
CA ARG A 132 -6.85 -9.68 -0.73
C ARG A 132 -8.07 -10.61 -0.73
N GLN A 133 -8.31 -11.29 -1.85
CA GLN A 133 -9.23 -12.42 -1.87
C GLN A 133 -8.47 -13.63 -1.33
N THR A 134 -9.03 -14.29 -0.32
CA THR A 134 -8.53 -15.59 0.13
C THR A 134 -8.87 -16.61 -0.94
N ALA A 135 -7.91 -16.93 -1.81
CA ALA A 135 -7.97 -18.15 -2.60
C ALA A 135 -7.52 -19.30 -1.70
N ASP A 136 -8.34 -20.35 -1.58
CA ASP A 136 -8.03 -21.60 -0.86
C ASP A 136 -6.81 -22.37 -1.45
N SER A 137 -6.15 -21.83 -2.46
CA SER A 137 -5.01 -22.44 -3.15
C SER A 137 -3.75 -21.60 -2.94
N GLU A 138 -2.69 -22.27 -2.49
CA GLU A 138 -1.39 -21.74 -2.05
C GLU A 138 -0.59 -20.87 -3.06
N ASN A 139 -1.09 -20.57 -4.27
CA ASN A 139 -0.20 -20.13 -5.35
C ASN A 139 -0.44 -18.78 -6.04
N GLU A 140 -1.47 -17.99 -5.70
CA GLU A 140 -1.42 -16.55 -6.04
C GLU A 140 -2.47 -15.76 -5.26
N ALA A 141 -2.04 -14.74 -4.51
CA ALA A 141 -2.96 -13.84 -3.85
C ALA A 141 -3.72 -13.03 -4.91
N GLN A 142 -5.00 -13.31 -5.11
CA GLN A 142 -5.85 -12.50 -5.97
C GLN A 142 -6.19 -11.19 -5.26
N TRP A 143 -5.99 -10.06 -5.93
CA TRP A 143 -6.24 -8.73 -5.39
C TRP A 143 -7.42 -8.07 -6.10
N THR A 144 -8.34 -7.52 -5.34
CA THR A 144 -9.36 -6.59 -5.84
C THR A 144 -8.94 -5.17 -5.49
N SER A 145 -8.97 -4.26 -6.46
CA SER A 145 -8.59 -2.87 -6.27
C SER A 145 -9.79 -1.94 -6.28
N TYR A 146 -9.84 -1.00 -5.34
CA TYR A 146 -10.84 0.05 -5.27
C TYR A 146 -10.18 1.42 -5.34
N LEU A 147 -10.66 2.27 -6.23
CA LEU A 147 -10.16 3.62 -6.41
C LEU A 147 -10.52 4.51 -5.21
N LEU A 148 -9.52 5.15 -4.60
CA LEU A 148 -9.75 6.21 -3.61
C LEU A 148 -9.96 7.54 -4.35
N LYS A 149 -10.95 8.33 -3.90
CA LYS A 149 -11.18 9.66 -4.48
C LYS A 149 -9.92 10.52 -4.31
N PRO A 150 -9.50 11.26 -5.35
CA PRO A 150 -8.38 12.20 -5.25
C PRO A 150 -8.70 13.33 -4.26
N PHE A 151 -7.66 13.90 -3.65
CA PHE A 151 -7.74 15.06 -2.76
C PHE A 151 -7.82 16.37 -3.54
#